data_AF-A0A3D4I397-F1
#
_entry.id   AF-A0A3D4I397-F1
#
_cell.length_a   1.000
_cell.length_b   1.000
_cell.length_c   1.000
_cell.angle_alpha   90.00
_cell.angle_beta   90.00
_cell.angle_gamma   90.00
#
_symmetry.space_group_name_H-M   'P 1'
#
loop_
_entity.id
_entity.type
_entity.pdbx_description
1 polymer ?
#
loop_
_entity_poly.entity_id
_entity_poly.type
_entity_poly.pdbx_seq_one_letter_code
_entity_poly.pdbx_strand_id
1 'polypeptide(L)' 'QAAGGIGVIRISGKDARKVAEKVFYSVSGKKLDDIKGYRALYGRVRDEKGDIDEAVALN' A
#
# COMPACT_ATOMS: atom_id res chain seq x y z
N GLN A 1 19.54 15.76 -14.32
CA GLN A 1 19.11 15.27 -12.99
C GLN A 1 18.00 14.25 -13.22
N ALA A 2 18.10 13.04 -12.65
CA ALA A 2 17.05 12.02 -12.77
C ALA A 2 15.97 12.24 -11.68
N ALA A 3 14.74 11.79 -11.94
CA ALA A 3 13.67 11.81 -10.94
C ALA A 3 14.05 10.94 -9.72
N GLY A 4 13.53 11.29 -8.54
CA GLY A 4 13.75 10.50 -7.33
C GLY A 4 13.21 9.07 -7.50
N GLY A 5 13.93 8.07 -6.99
CA GLY A 5 13.57 6.66 -7.18
C GLY A 5 12.36 6.16 -6.38
N ILE A 6 11.81 6.99 -5.47
CA ILE A 6 10.67 6.63 -4.60
C ILE A 6 9.79 7.87 -4.36
N GLY A 7 8.48 7.69 -4.45
CA GLY A 7 7.46 8.63 -3.96
C GLY A 7 6.70 8.06 -2.76
N VAL A 8 6.29 8.91 -1.82
CA VAL A 8 5.52 8.50 -0.63
C VAL A 8 4.14 9.14 -0.63
N ILE A 9 3.10 8.30 -0.59
CA ILE A 9 1.71 8.74 -0.38
C ILE A 9 1.32 8.37 1.05
N ARG A 10 0.95 9.37 1.85
CA ARG A 10 0.50 9.18 3.24
C ARG A 10 -1.00 9.42 3.35
N ILE A 11 -1.69 8.46 3.94
CA ILE A 11 -3.10 8.57 4.33
C ILE A 11 -3.23 8.41 5.86
N SER A 12 -4.17 9.11 6.46
CA SER A 12 -4.38 9.09 7.93
C SER A 12 -5.83 9.28 8.29
N GLY A 13 -6.22 8.76 9.46
CA GLY A 13 -7.58 8.80 9.98
C GLY A 13 -8.12 7.41 10.29
N LYS A 14 -9.28 7.36 10.93
CA LYS A 14 -9.91 6.11 11.41
C LYS A 14 -10.14 5.06 10.31
N ASP A 15 -10.31 5.49 9.06
CA ASP A 15 -10.59 4.61 7.93
C ASP A 15 -9.41 4.46 6.96
N ALA A 16 -8.21 4.96 7.30
CA ALA A 16 -7.05 4.93 6.41
C ALA A 16 -6.71 3.51 5.93
N ARG A 17 -6.69 2.53 6.85
CA ARG A 17 -6.42 1.12 6.50
C ARG A 17 -7.51 0.53 5.61
N LYS A 18 -8.78 0.80 5.91
CA LYS A 18 -9.91 0.37 5.06
C LYS A 18 -9.84 0.96 3.66
N VAL A 19 -9.38 2.21 3.52
CA VAL A 19 -9.18 2.84 2.21
C VAL A 19 -8.00 2.17 1.48
N ALA A 20 -6.87 1.94 2.17
CA ALA A 20 -5.73 1.23 1.58
C ALA A 20 -6.10 -0.18 1.10
N GLU A 21 -6.89 -0.93 1.88
CA GLU A 21 -7.33 -2.29 1.51
C GLU A 21 -8.17 -2.36 0.23
N LYS A 22 -8.78 -1.26 -0.21
CA LYS A 22 -9.54 -1.24 -1.47
C LYS A 22 -8.64 -1.25 -2.70
N VAL A 23 -7.38 -0.82 -2.57
CA VAL A 23 -6.50 -0.57 -3.70
C VAL A 23 -5.15 -1.27 -3.58
N PHE A 24 -4.71 -1.63 -2.37
CA PHE A 24 -3.43 -2.31 -2.13
C PHE A 24 -3.64 -3.81 -1.89
N TYR A 25 -2.88 -4.62 -2.64
CA TYR A 25 -2.93 -6.08 -2.59
C TYR A 25 -1.53 -6.62 -2.32
N SER A 26 -1.32 -7.25 -1.15
CA SER A 26 -0.02 -7.81 -0.80
C SER A 26 0.25 -9.12 -1.53
N VAL A 27 1.52 -9.36 -1.90
CA VAL A 27 1.96 -10.64 -2.48
C VAL A 27 1.72 -11.81 -1.51
N SER A 28 1.77 -11.53 -0.20
CA SER A 28 1.55 -12.51 0.86
C SER A 28 0.08 -12.86 1.11
N GLY A 29 -0.87 -12.16 0.49
CA GLY A 29 -2.31 -12.27 0.77
C GLY A 29 -2.76 -11.64 2.10
N LYS A 30 -1.83 -11.20 2.96
CA LYS A 30 -2.13 -10.49 4.21
C LYS A 30 -2.60 -9.06 3.96
N LYS A 31 -3.42 -8.56 4.88
CA LYS A 31 -3.87 -7.17 4.97
C LYS A 31 -3.01 -6.37 5.95
N LEU A 32 -3.16 -5.05 5.92
CA LEU A 32 -2.49 -4.16 6.90
C LEU A 32 -2.98 -4.44 8.33
N ASP A 33 -4.26 -4.76 8.51
CA ASP A 33 -4.82 -5.12 9.81
C ASP A 33 -4.30 -6.47 10.35
N ASP A 34 -3.72 -7.33 9.50
CA ASP A 34 -3.16 -8.63 9.90
C ASP A 34 -1.74 -8.53 10.47
N ILE A 35 -1.09 -7.37 10.40
CA ILE A 35 0.31 -7.17 10.80
C ILE A 35 0.45 -6.15 11.93
N LYS A 36 1.45 -6.34 12.80
CA LYS A 36 1.79 -5.35 13.84
C LYS A 36 2.24 -4.02 13.20
N GLY A 37 2.07 -2.92 13.93
CA GLY A 37 2.58 -1.62 13.51
C GLY A 37 4.10 -1.62 13.28
N TYR A 38 4.59 -0.66 12.49
CA TYR A 38 5.98 -0.56 12.03
C TYR A 38 6.44 -1.77 11.21
N ARG A 39 5.51 -2.45 10.54
CA ARG A 39 5.81 -3.51 9.57
C ARG A 39 5.20 -3.13 8.23
N ALA A 40 5.80 -3.66 7.18
CA ALA A 40 5.36 -3.37 5.83
C ALA A 40 5.02 -4.64 5.05
N LEU A 41 4.20 -4.45 4.02
CA LEU A 41 3.86 -5.46 3.03
C LEU A 41 4.33 -4.97 1.66
N TYR A 42 4.91 -5.86 0.88
CA TYR A 42 5.15 -5.65 -0.54
C TYR A 42 3.97 -6.16 -1.34
N GLY A 43 3.57 -5.41 -2.37
CA GLY A 43 2.35 -5.66 -3.11
C GLY A 43 2.19 -4.75 -4.31
N ARG A 44 0.96 -4.71 -4.82
CA ARG A 44 0.57 -3.86 -5.95
C ARG A 44 -0.58 -2.96 -5.57
N VAL A 45 -0.55 -1.73 -6.07
CA VAL A 45 -1.70 -0.82 -6.07
C VAL A 45 -2.45 -1.03 -7.38
N ARG A 46 -3.76 -1.22 -7.29
CA ARG A 46 -4.63 -1.54 -8.43
C ARG A 46 -5.92 -0.74 -8.36
N ASP A 47 -6.48 -0.43 -9.52
CA ASP A 47 -7.85 0.05 -9.67
C ASP A 47 -8.64 -0.87 -10.62
N GLU A 48 -9.85 -0.44 -10.99
CA GLU A 48 -10.73 -1.19 -11.90
C GLU A 48 -10.14 -1.39 -13.31
N LYS A 49 -9.12 -0.61 -13.70
CA LYS A 49 -8.42 -0.70 -14.98
C LYS A 49 -7.17 -1.58 -14.93
N GLY A 50 -6.72 -1.96 -13.74
CA GLY A 50 -5.61 -2.89 -13.54
C GLY A 50 -4.52 -2.38 -12.61
N ASP A 51 -3.29 -2.84 -12.85
CA ASP A 51 -2.14 -2.54 -12.01
C ASP A 51 -1.63 -1.12 -12.26
N ILE A 52 -1.47 -0.35 -11.19
CA ILE A 52 -0.94 1.02 -11.22
C ILE A 52 0.57 1.00 -10.97
N ASP A 53 0.99 0.40 -9.84
CA ASP A 53 2.40 0.32 -9.46
C ASP A 53 2.63 -0.80 -8.44
N GLU A 54 3.90 -1.18 -8.28
CA GLU A 54 4.37 -2.00 -7.17
C GLU A 54 4.74 -1.09 -5.99
N ALA A 55 4.30 -1.45 -4.79
CA ALA A 55 4.44 -0.58 -3.63
C ALA A 55 4.78 -1.35 -2.35
N VAL A 56 5.33 -0.63 -1.38
CA VAL A 56 5.52 -1.06 -0.01
C VAL A 56 4.55 -0.28 0.88
N ALA A 57 3.60 -0.97 1.52
CA ALA A 57 2.62 -0.36 2.41
C ALA A 57 3.02 -0.59 3.88
N LEU A 58 3.17 0.48 4.65
CA LEU A 58 3.56 0.47 6.07
C LEU A 58 2.32 0.55 6.98
N ASN A 59 2.28 -0.26 8.04
CA ASN A 59 1.21 -0.27 9.04
C ASN A 59 1.52 0.51 10.33
#